data_AF-A0A158PJ88-F1
#
_entry.id   AF-A0A158PJ88-F1
#
_cell.length_a   1.000
_cell.length_b   1.000
_cell.length_c   1.000
_cell.angle_alpha   90.00
_cell.angle_beta   90.00
_cell.angle_gamma   90.00
#
_symmetry.space_group_name_H-M   'P 1'
#
loop_
_entity.id
_entity.type
_entity.pdbx_description
1 polymer ?
#
loop_
_entity_poly.entity_id
_entity_poly.type
_entity_poly.pdbx_seq_one_letter_code
_entity_poly.pdbx_strand_id
1 'polypeptide(L)'
;MSFLQVMRPFIIFVLVFVVVFGMISNWYMFRMMTLPAITGGLLLPWCGFMFGCFMSIITRRSPEDVTAIAIETGVQNTGIAILVIKASFSQPDADIGAVIPVIVACFTPGPLLLGAFIHLTIKMVKRRSASVCPLFIILQFLVKILD
;
A
#
# COMPACT_ATOMS: atom_id res chain seq x y z
N MET A 1 -26.53 -6.69 14.32
CA MET A 1 -25.34 -5.93 13.90
C MET A 1 -24.18 -6.91 13.90
N SER A 2 -23.67 -7.29 12.73
CA SER A 2 -22.59 -8.28 12.68
C SER A 2 -21.34 -7.69 13.30
N PHE A 3 -20.59 -8.48 14.07
CA PHE A 3 -19.34 -8.09 14.73
C PHE A 3 -18.40 -7.28 13.82
N LEU A 4 -18.37 -7.64 12.53
CA LEU A 4 -17.63 -6.94 11.46
C LEU A 4 -18.03 -5.47 11.24
N GLN A 5 -19.30 -5.10 11.48
CA GLN A 5 -19.79 -3.72 11.30
C GLN A 5 -19.30 -2.78 12.41
N VAL A 6 -19.01 -3.31 13.61
CA VAL A 6 -18.44 -2.53 14.74
C VAL A 6 -16.92 -2.54 14.69
N MET A 7 -16.31 -3.65 14.26
CA MET A 7 -14.85 -3.75 14.14
C MET A 7 -14.26 -2.81 13.10
N ARG A 8 -14.91 -2.64 11.93
CA ARG A 8 -14.40 -1.78 10.85
C ARG A 8 -14.16 -0.32 11.29
N PRO A 9 -15.13 0.41 11.87
CA PRO A 9 -14.89 1.77 12.35
C PRO A 9 -13.89 1.81 13.51
N PHE A 10 -13.88 0.81 14.39
CA PHE A 10 -12.91 0.72 15.48
C PHE A 10 -11.47 0.57 14.98
N ILE A 11 -11.22 -0.30 14.00
CA ILE A 11 -9.89 -0.49 13.40
C ILE A 11 -9.42 0.79 12.71
N ILE A 12 -10.30 1.46 11.95
CA ILE A 12 -9.99 2.75 11.33
C ILE A 12 -9.63 3.79 12.39
N PHE A 13 -10.42 3.87 13.47
CA PHE A 13 -10.14 4.75 14.60
C PHE A 13 -8.77 4.47 15.23
N VAL A 14 -8.47 3.20 15.55
CA VAL A 14 -7.18 2.80 16.13
C VAL A 14 -6.03 3.13 15.18
N LEU A 15 -6.18 2.89 13.88
CA LEU A 15 -5.15 3.17 12.88
C LEU A 15 -4.89 4.68 12.76
N VAL A 16 -5.94 5.50 12.69
CA VAL A 16 -5.82 6.97 12.72
C VAL A 16 -5.21 7.44 14.03
N PHE A 17 -5.64 6.90 15.17
CA PHE A 17 -5.10 7.24 16.48
C PHE A 17 -3.60 6.95 16.56
N VAL A 18 -3.16 5.75 16.16
CA VAL A 18 -1.75 5.35 16.17
C VAL A 18 -0.91 6.23 15.24
N VAL A 19 -1.42 6.56 14.05
CA VAL A 19 -0.72 7.45 13.11
C VAL A 19 -0.60 8.87 13.66
N VAL A 20 -1.70 9.47 14.13
CA VAL A 20 -1.70 10.84 14.66
C VAL A 20 -0.90 10.95 15.95
N PHE A 21 -1.15 10.06 16.91
CA PHE A 21 -0.41 10.00 18.17
C PHE A 21 1.08 9.71 17.93
N GLY A 22 1.39 8.82 16.98
CA GLY A 22 2.75 8.51 16.56
C GLY A 22 3.46 9.73 15.96
N MET A 23 2.80 10.49 15.07
CA MET A 23 3.36 11.72 14.51
C MET A 23 3.61 12.80 15.57
N ILE A 24 2.69 12.97 16.52
CA ILE A 24 2.84 13.96 17.60
C ILE A 24 3.96 13.54 18.55
N SER A 25 3.94 12.30 19.02
CA SER A 25 4.92 11.78 19.98
C SER A 25 6.35 11.75 19.42
N ASN A 26 6.47 11.58 18.09
CA ASN A 26 7.75 11.48 17.41
C ASN A 26 8.01 12.70 16.50
N TRP A 27 7.49 13.88 16.86
CA TRP A 27 7.66 15.10 16.05
C TRP A 27 9.14 15.42 15.74
N TYR A 28 10.05 15.06 16.64
CA TYR A 28 11.48 15.24 16.46
C TYR A 28 12.06 14.42 15.31
N MET A 29 11.46 13.27 14.96
CA MET A 29 11.93 12.40 13.86
C MET A 29 11.78 13.08 12.50
N PHE A 30 10.86 14.03 12.33
CA PHE A 30 10.75 14.82 11.09
C PHE A 30 12.02 15.65 10.83
N ARG A 31 12.80 15.99 11.86
CA ARG A 31 14.09 16.67 11.69
C ARG A 31 15.21 15.73 11.21
N MET A 32 15.02 14.42 11.38
CA MET A 32 15.96 13.38 10.93
C MET A 32 15.60 12.83 9.54
N MET A 33 14.47 13.26 8.96
CA MET A 33 14.08 12.88 7.60
C MET A 33 15.01 13.52 6.58
N THR A 34 15.89 12.71 6.02
CA THR A 34 16.72 13.10 4.88
C THR A 34 15.97 12.83 3.57
N LEU A 35 16.37 13.53 2.49
CA LEU A 35 15.79 13.30 1.16
C LEU A 35 15.87 11.82 0.72
N PRO A 36 17.00 11.10 0.93
CA PRO A 36 17.09 9.67 0.64
C PRO A 36 16.13 8.80 1.45
N ALA A 37 15.87 9.16 2.71
CA ALA A 37 14.90 8.42 3.54
C ALA A 37 13.47 8.60 3.03
N ILE A 38 13.11 9.82 2.59
CA ILE A 38 11.80 10.12 2.01
C ILE A 38 11.63 9.38 0.68
N THR A 39 12.60 9.49 -0.23
CA THR A 39 12.51 8.82 -1.54
C THR A 39 12.56 7.30 -1.39
N GLY A 40 13.41 6.77 -0.51
CA GLY A 40 13.48 5.34 -0.21
C GLY A 40 12.18 4.80 0.38
N GLY A 41 11.64 5.47 1.40
CA GLY A 41 10.38 5.06 2.02
C GLY A 41 9.16 5.27 1.13
N LEU A 42 9.19 6.25 0.22
CA LEU A 42 8.18 6.41 -0.83
C LEU A 42 8.28 5.29 -1.86
N LEU A 43 9.48 4.95 -2.35
CA LEU A 43 9.63 3.95 -3.40
C LEU A 43 9.35 2.53 -2.91
N LEU A 44 9.59 2.23 -1.63
CA LEU A 44 9.46 0.87 -1.08
C LEU A 44 8.06 0.26 -1.30
N PRO A 45 6.94 0.90 -0.92
CA PRO A 45 5.60 0.38 -1.21
C PRO A 45 5.39 0.19 -2.71
N TRP A 46 5.73 1.18 -3.52
CA TRP A 46 5.48 1.16 -4.97
C TRP A 46 6.22 0.01 -5.64
N CYS A 47 7.50 -0.17 -5.31
CA CYS A 47 8.28 -1.30 -5.76
C CYS A 47 7.71 -2.63 -5.27
N GLY A 48 7.24 -2.71 -4.02
CA GLY A 48 6.59 -3.92 -3.48
C GLY A 48 5.32 -4.29 -4.25
N PHE A 49 4.43 -3.33 -4.52
CA PHE A 49 3.23 -3.53 -5.33
C PHE A 49 3.59 -3.96 -6.76
N MET A 50 4.52 -3.26 -7.41
CA MET A 50 4.95 -3.57 -8.77
C MET A 50 5.59 -4.95 -8.87
N PHE A 51 6.46 -5.30 -7.91
CA PHE A 51 7.16 -6.57 -7.87
C PHE A 51 6.18 -7.73 -7.62
N GLY A 52 5.28 -7.61 -6.63
CA GLY A 52 4.27 -8.61 -6.35
C GLY A 52 3.31 -8.83 -7.53
N CYS A 53 2.89 -7.76 -8.19
CA CYS A 53 2.09 -7.82 -9.41
C CYS A 53 2.85 -8.50 -10.57
N PHE A 54 4.07 -8.08 -10.85
CA PHE A 54 4.87 -8.66 -11.93
C PHE A 54 5.16 -10.15 -11.71
N MET A 55 5.53 -10.53 -10.49
CA MET A 55 5.86 -11.92 -10.15
C MET A 55 4.62 -12.83 -10.18
N SER A 56 3.46 -12.34 -9.75
CA SER A 56 2.20 -13.08 -9.83
C SER A 56 1.72 -13.26 -11.28
N ILE A 57 1.94 -12.26 -12.15
CA ILE A 57 1.69 -12.38 -13.59
C ILE A 57 2.61 -13.41 -14.25
N ILE A 58 3.91 -13.37 -13.97
CA ILE A 58 4.88 -14.36 -14.49
C ILE A 58 4.48 -15.77 -14.08
N THR A 59 4.04 -15.93 -12.84
CA THR A 59 3.60 -17.24 -12.31
C THR A 59 2.18 -17.61 -12.73
N ARG A 60 1.54 -16.83 -13.61
CA ARG A 60 0.21 -17.08 -14.20
C ARG A 60 -0.88 -17.30 -13.16
N ARG A 61 -0.85 -16.48 -12.09
CA ARG A 61 -1.85 -16.53 -11.03
C ARG A 61 -3.19 -15.99 -11.54
N SER A 62 -4.28 -16.45 -10.89
CA SER A 62 -5.60 -15.85 -11.14
C SER A 62 -5.55 -14.37 -10.75
N PRO A 63 -6.35 -13.49 -11.36
CA PRO A 63 -6.22 -12.07 -11.04
C PRO A 63 -6.64 -11.66 -9.63
N GLU A 64 -7.51 -12.47 -9.00
CA GLU A 64 -7.77 -12.40 -7.55
C GLU A 64 -6.47 -12.61 -6.75
N ASP A 65 -5.70 -13.65 -7.09
CA ASP A 65 -4.41 -13.95 -6.48
C ASP A 65 -3.35 -12.90 -6.81
N VAL A 66 -3.32 -12.36 -8.05
CA VAL A 66 -2.41 -11.28 -8.45
C VAL A 66 -2.61 -10.05 -7.56
N THR A 67 -3.87 -9.68 -7.34
CA THR A 67 -4.22 -8.53 -6.49
C THR A 67 -3.84 -8.80 -5.04
N ALA A 68 -4.13 -10.01 -4.53
CA ALA A 68 -3.76 -10.40 -3.17
C ALA A 68 -2.23 -10.36 -2.97
N ILE A 69 -1.47 -10.99 -3.86
CA ILE A 69 0.00 -11.03 -3.80
C ILE A 69 0.60 -9.63 -3.89
N ALA A 70 0.09 -8.77 -4.77
CA ALA A 70 0.55 -7.39 -4.88
C ALA A 70 0.30 -6.60 -3.58
N ILE A 71 -0.86 -6.80 -2.93
CA ILE A 71 -1.20 -6.17 -1.66
C ILE A 71 -0.33 -6.72 -0.52
N GLU A 72 -0.16 -8.03 -0.41
CA GLU A 72 0.68 -8.65 0.64
C GLU A 72 2.15 -8.26 0.52
N THR A 73 2.63 -8.02 -0.71
CA THR A 73 4.01 -7.58 -0.95
C THR A 73 4.20 -6.07 -0.72
N GLY A 74 3.24 -5.25 -1.15
CA GLY A 74 3.30 -3.80 -1.06
C GLY A 74 2.91 -3.23 0.32
N VAL A 75 1.99 -3.91 1.03
CA VAL A 75 1.55 -3.55 2.38
C VAL A 75 2.27 -4.41 3.39
N GLN A 76 3.28 -3.84 4.03
CA GLN A 76 4.07 -4.53 5.05
C GLN A 76 3.58 -4.17 6.46
N ASN A 77 3.91 -5.02 7.43
CA ASN A 77 3.67 -4.72 8.84
C ASN A 77 4.75 -3.75 9.37
N THR A 78 4.49 -2.46 9.24
CA THR A 78 5.40 -1.40 9.69
C THR A 78 5.58 -1.40 11.21
N GLY A 79 4.58 -1.86 11.97
CA GLY A 79 4.67 -1.99 13.43
C GLY A 79 5.77 -2.97 13.86
N ILE A 80 5.82 -4.16 13.24
CA ILE A 80 6.88 -5.14 13.52
C ILE A 80 8.25 -4.57 13.11
N ALA A 81 8.35 -3.90 11.96
CA ALA A 81 9.60 -3.31 11.51
C ALA A 81 10.15 -2.26 12.50
N ILE A 82 9.28 -1.39 13.03
CA ILE A 82 9.65 -0.40 14.05
C ILE A 82 10.11 -1.11 15.33
N LEU A 83 9.36 -2.11 15.80
CA LEU A 83 9.70 -2.85 17.01
C LEU A 83 11.07 -3.53 16.90
N VAL A 84 11.35 -4.19 15.77
CA VAL A 84 12.63 -4.85 15.53
C VAL A 84 13.77 -3.83 15.52
N ILE A 85 13.66 -2.73 14.76
CA ILE A 85 14.72 -1.71 14.71
C ILE A 85 14.97 -1.11 16.11
N LYS A 86 13.92 -0.77 16.85
CA LYS A 86 14.07 -0.19 18.19
C LYS A 86 14.63 -1.18 19.22
N ALA A 87 14.43 -2.48 19.02
CA ALA A 87 15.02 -3.51 19.86
C ALA A 87 16.47 -3.84 19.48
N SER A 88 16.85 -3.67 18.22
CA SER A 88 18.17 -4.03 17.70
C SER A 88 19.22 -2.93 17.82
N PHE A 89 18.83 -1.66 17.86
CA PHE A 89 19.76 -0.53 17.87
C PHE A 89 19.64 0.32 19.14
N SER A 90 20.75 0.92 19.56
CA SER A 90 20.75 1.98 20.58
C SER A 90 20.31 3.32 20.00
N GLN A 91 19.85 4.23 20.85
CA GLN A 91 19.61 5.61 20.41
C GLN A 91 20.95 6.30 20.10
N PRO A 92 21.02 7.16 19.06
CA PRO A 92 19.94 7.66 18.21
C PRO A 92 19.62 6.80 16.96
N ASP A 93 20.43 5.79 16.66
CA ASP A 93 20.31 4.99 15.42
C ASP A 93 18.97 4.24 15.32
N ALA A 94 18.42 3.83 16.46
CA ALA A 94 17.07 3.25 16.55
C ALA A 94 15.99 4.19 15.98
N ASP A 95 16.07 5.48 16.29
CA ASP A 95 15.08 6.45 15.83
C ASP A 95 15.30 6.82 14.37
N ILE A 96 16.57 6.93 13.94
CA ILE A 96 16.94 7.15 12.53
C ILE A 96 16.44 5.98 11.66
N GLY A 97 16.61 4.74 12.11
CA GLY A 97 16.14 3.56 11.39
C GLY A 97 14.62 3.45 11.36
N ALA A 98 13.93 3.79 12.47
CA ALA A 98 12.47 3.72 12.57
C ALA A 98 11.74 4.75 11.70
N VAL A 99 12.42 5.83 11.27
CA VAL A 99 11.88 6.81 10.32
C VAL A 99 11.45 6.16 9.00
N ILE A 100 12.20 5.17 8.49
CA ILE A 100 11.88 4.54 7.19
C ILE A 100 10.53 3.80 7.24
N PRO A 101 10.27 2.87 8.18
CA PRO A 101 8.95 2.25 8.32
C PRO A 101 7.79 3.24 8.52
N VAL A 102 8.03 4.37 9.21
CA VAL A 102 7.02 5.42 9.40
C VAL A 102 6.70 6.10 8.07
N ILE A 103 7.73 6.47 7.29
CA ILE A 103 7.56 7.02 5.95
C ILE A 103 6.80 6.04 5.06
N VAL A 104 7.19 4.76 5.05
CA VAL A 104 6.51 3.68 4.30
C VAL A 104 5.03 3.65 4.67
N ALA A 105 4.68 3.62 5.97
CA ALA A 105 3.29 3.60 6.44
C ALA A 105 2.48 4.80 5.92
N CYS A 106 3.07 5.99 5.90
CA CYS A 106 2.42 7.21 5.39
C CYS A 106 2.18 7.17 3.88
N PHE A 107 3.05 6.50 3.11
CA PHE A 107 2.98 6.44 1.65
C PHE A 107 2.29 5.18 1.09
N THR A 108 2.10 4.12 1.87
CA THR A 108 1.32 2.92 1.48
C THR A 108 -0.10 3.20 0.98
N PRO A 109 -0.86 4.20 1.50
CA PRO A 109 -2.18 4.54 0.96
C PRO A 109 -2.13 5.03 -0.49
N GLY A 110 -1.04 5.64 -0.93
CA GLY A 110 -0.91 6.22 -2.28
C GLY A 110 -1.12 5.18 -3.40
N PRO A 111 -0.30 4.12 -3.47
CA PRO A 111 -0.49 3.03 -4.43
C PRO A 111 -1.88 2.37 -4.35
N LEU A 112 -2.41 2.18 -3.15
CA LEU A 112 -3.73 1.56 -2.95
C LEU A 112 -4.87 2.42 -3.49
N LEU A 113 -4.84 3.72 -3.22
CA LEU A 113 -5.82 4.67 -3.74
C LEU A 113 -5.72 4.80 -5.26
N LEU A 114 -4.50 4.79 -5.82
CA LEU A 114 -4.28 4.79 -7.26
C LEU A 114 -4.83 3.51 -7.91
N GLY A 115 -4.55 2.33 -7.35
CA GLY A 115 -5.10 1.06 -7.81
C GLY A 115 -6.64 1.04 -7.76
N ALA A 116 -7.22 1.51 -6.66
CA ALA A 116 -8.67 1.63 -6.52
C ALA A 116 -9.27 2.62 -7.54
N PHE A 117 -8.64 3.77 -7.75
CA PHE A 117 -9.06 4.76 -8.74
C PHE A 117 -9.05 4.20 -10.17
N ILE A 118 -8.00 3.48 -10.55
CA ILE A 118 -7.89 2.81 -11.85
C ILE A 118 -9.01 1.79 -12.01
N HIS A 119 -9.22 0.93 -11.00
CA HIS A 119 -10.27 -0.08 -11.04
C HIS A 119 -11.68 0.55 -11.17
N LEU A 120 -11.97 1.61 -10.41
CA LEU A 120 -13.23 2.34 -10.50
C LEU A 120 -13.42 2.99 -11.88
N THR A 121 -12.38 3.60 -12.44
CA THR A 121 -12.41 4.22 -13.76
C THR A 121 -12.68 3.18 -14.85
N ILE A 122 -12.00 2.04 -14.82
CA ILE A 122 -12.22 0.93 -15.76
C ILE A 122 -13.64 0.39 -15.63
N LYS A 123 -14.17 0.26 -14.41
CA LYS A 123 -15.56 -0.19 -14.16
C LYS A 123 -16.59 0.79 -14.70
N MET A 124 -16.34 2.10 -14.57
CA MET A 124 -17.19 3.15 -15.14
C MET A 124 -17.15 3.13 -16.68
N VAL A 125 -15.98 2.87 -17.28
CA VAL A 125 -15.83 2.72 -18.74
C VAL A 125 -16.46 1.42 -19.25
N LYS A 126 -16.29 0.27 -18.59
CA LYS A 126 -16.97 -1.01 -18.91
C LYS A 126 -18.50 -0.84 -18.86
N ARG A 127 -19.03 -0.08 -17.89
CA ARG A 127 -20.48 0.27 -17.81
C ARG A 127 -20.96 1.17 -18.95
N ARG A 128 -20.09 2.03 -19.50
CA ARG A 128 -20.39 2.84 -20.70
C ARG A 128 -20.19 2.08 -22.01
N SER A 129 -19.28 1.10 -22.06
CA SER A 129 -18.86 0.38 -23.27
C SER A 129 -19.66 -0.90 -23.53
N ALA A 130 -20.93 -0.93 -23.11
CA ALA A 130 -21.93 -1.85 -23.65
C ALA A 130 -22.52 -1.34 -24.98
N SER A 131 -22.06 -0.19 -25.50
CA SER A 131 -22.64 0.44 -26.69
C SER A 131 -21.71 0.75 -27.87
N VAL A 132 -20.36 0.65 -27.81
CA VAL A 132 -19.53 1.08 -28.97
C VAL A 132 -18.18 0.33 -29.15
N CYS A 133 -18.08 -0.38 -30.29
CA CYS A 133 -16.93 -0.66 -31.19
C CYS A 133 -15.70 -1.55 -30.82
N PRO A 134 -15.02 -2.14 -31.86
CA PRO A 134 -14.16 -3.34 -31.77
C PRO A 134 -12.71 -3.13 -31.30
N LEU A 135 -12.31 -1.92 -30.90
CA LEU A 135 -11.00 -1.67 -30.27
C LEU A 135 -10.91 -2.23 -28.82
N PHE A 136 -11.95 -2.95 -28.40
CA PHE A 136 -12.14 -3.55 -27.09
C PHE A 136 -11.26 -4.79 -26.85
N ILE A 137 -10.69 -5.39 -27.89
CA ILE A 137 -10.00 -6.69 -27.81
C ILE A 137 -8.59 -6.57 -27.19
N ILE A 138 -7.85 -5.49 -27.49
CA ILE A 138 -6.50 -5.27 -26.93
C ILE A 138 -6.60 -4.85 -25.45
N LEU A 139 -7.63 -4.07 -25.11
CA LEU A 139 -7.91 -3.69 -23.72
C LEU A 139 -8.43 -4.87 -22.89
N GLN A 140 -9.20 -5.78 -23.49
CA GLN A 140 -9.62 -7.02 -22.83
C GLN A 140 -8.45 -7.95 -22.49
N PHE A 141 -7.36 -7.93 -23.26
CA PHE A 141 -6.17 -8.74 -22.96
C PHE A 141 -5.44 -8.26 -21.70
N LEU A 142 -5.41 -6.94 -21.47
CA LEU A 142 -4.88 -6.32 -20.24
C LEU A 142 -5.85 -6.46 -19.05
N VAL A 143 -7.16 -6.50 -19.30
CA VAL A 143 -8.19 -6.67 -18.26
C VAL A 143 -8.36 -8.14 -17.84
N LYS A 144 -8.07 -9.12 -18.70
CA LYS A 144 -8.01 -10.55 -18.32
C LYS A 144 -6.82 -10.89 -17.41
N ILE A 145 -5.86 -9.98 -17.28
CA ILE A 145 -4.79 -10.05 -16.27
C ILE A 145 -5.29 -9.53 -14.91
N LEU A 146 -6.46 -8.88 -14.88
CA LEU A 146 -7.07 -8.22 -13.72
C LEU A 146 -8.45 -8.77 -13.29
N ASP A 147 -8.97 -9.83 -13.95
CA ASP A 147 -10.22 -10.58 -13.63
C ASP A 147 -9.97 -12.08 -13.34
#